data_AF-A0A5E7A346-F1
#
_entry.id   AF-A0A5E7A346-F1
#
_cell.length_a   1.000
_cell.length_b   1.000
_cell.length_c   1.000
_cell.angle_alpha   90.00
_cell.angle_beta   90.00
_cell.angle_gamma   90.00
#
_symmetry.space_group_name_H-M   'P 1'
#
loop_
_entity.id
_entity.type
_entity.pdbx_description
1 polymer ?
#
loop_
_entity_poly.entity_id
_entity_poly.type
_entity_poly.pdbx_seq_one_letter_code
_entity_poly.pdbx_strand_id
1 'polypeptide(L)'
;MLAWIVDEKDIEPHVPVWDKTERKNDSFSSNDFYWNEETEEYRCPAGNVLRSEWRAFKNERSHVTKANTIIFRSRQTDCATCPMKAKCCPNTPIRKIVRSVHEAARDVARRIAATLEYVRSRHERKKVEMLFAHLKRILKLDRLRLRGMSGASDEFTLAAAV
;
A
#
# COMPACT_ATOMS: atom_id res chain seq x y z
N MET A 1 -8.35 5.85 3.14
CA MET A 1 -7.65 7.16 3.22
C MET A 1 -6.82 7.44 1.97
N LEU A 2 -5.90 6.56 1.54
CA LEU A 2 -5.10 6.85 0.33
C LEU A 2 -5.95 7.04 -0.94
N ALA A 3 -6.91 6.15 -1.18
CA ALA A 3 -7.88 6.29 -2.26
C ALA A 3 -8.64 7.62 -2.21
N TRP A 4 -9.09 8.04 -1.02
CA TRP A 4 -9.76 9.33 -0.87
C TRP A 4 -8.86 10.53 -1.26
N ILE A 5 -7.56 10.48 -0.92
CA ILE A 5 -6.60 11.55 -1.29
C ILE A 5 -6.43 11.62 -2.81
N VAL A 6 -6.28 10.47 -3.45
CA VAL A 6 -6.01 10.38 -4.89
C VAL A 6 -7.28 10.54 -5.70
N ASP A 7 -8.25 9.66 -5.48
CA ASP A 7 -9.40 9.46 -6.37
C ASP A 7 -10.50 10.51 -6.13
N GLU A 8 -10.70 10.97 -4.88
CA GLU A 8 -11.75 11.95 -4.56
C GLU A 8 -11.22 13.39 -4.47
N LYS A 9 -9.98 13.58 -4.03
CA LYS A 9 -9.39 14.91 -3.82
C LYS A 9 -8.40 15.34 -4.89
N ASP A 10 -7.98 14.43 -5.77
CA ASP A 10 -7.00 14.71 -6.82
C ASP A 10 -5.72 15.35 -6.26
N ILE A 11 -5.30 14.87 -5.09
CA ILE A 11 -4.08 15.32 -4.40
C ILE A 11 -2.99 14.28 -4.62
N GLU A 12 -1.81 14.73 -5.03
CA GLU A 12 -0.64 13.88 -5.16
C GLU A 12 -0.18 13.32 -3.79
N PRO A 13 -0.22 11.99 -3.59
CA PRO A 13 0.10 11.39 -2.31
C PRO A 13 1.61 11.31 -2.09
N HIS A 14 2.21 12.37 -1.53
CA HIS A 14 3.59 12.35 -1.01
C HIS A 14 3.71 11.60 0.33
N VAL A 15 3.17 10.38 0.37
CA VAL A 15 3.17 9.51 1.55
C VAL A 15 3.79 8.17 1.20
N PRO A 16 4.66 7.61 2.06
CA PRO A 16 5.21 6.28 1.82
C PRO A 16 4.11 5.23 1.90
N VAL A 17 4.06 4.36 0.90
CA VAL A 17 3.22 3.16 0.94
C VAL A 17 4.03 2.04 1.57
N TRP A 18 3.54 1.48 2.68
CA TRP A 18 4.13 0.26 3.21
C TRP A 18 3.87 -0.89 2.25
N ASP A 19 4.94 -1.38 1.61
CA ASP A 19 4.88 -2.48 0.66
C ASP A 19 5.57 -3.73 1.23
N LYS A 20 4.86 -4.86 1.18
CA LYS A 20 5.38 -6.19 1.56
C LYS A 20 5.30 -7.18 0.39
N THR A 21 5.17 -6.67 -0.84
CA THR A 21 5.08 -7.50 -2.05
C THR A 21 6.41 -8.11 -2.44
N GLU A 22 7.52 -7.43 -2.14
CA GLU A 22 8.87 -7.96 -2.32
C GLU A 22 9.12 -9.16 -1.39
N ARG A 23 9.62 -10.24 -1.97
CA ARG A 23 10.04 -11.42 -1.22
C ARG A 23 11.53 -11.34 -1.00
N LYS A 24 11.97 -11.64 0.23
CA LYS A 24 13.40 -11.66 0.60
C LYS A 24 14.18 -12.80 -0.05
N ASN A 25 13.48 -13.75 -0.67
CA ASN A 25 14.08 -14.86 -1.39
C ASN A 25 14.04 -14.54 -2.90
N ASP A 26 14.90 -15.16 -3.71
CA ASP A 26 14.91 -15.05 -5.19
C ASP A 26 13.64 -15.63 -5.87
N SER A 27 12.54 -15.76 -5.13
CA SER A 27 11.25 -16.16 -5.66
C SER A 27 10.52 -14.95 -6.25
N PHE A 28 9.75 -15.17 -7.31
CA PHE A 28 8.96 -14.10 -7.91
C PHE A 28 8.09 -13.37 -6.87
N SER A 29 8.12 -12.05 -6.89
CA SER A 29 7.30 -11.10 -6.14
C SER A 29 5.95 -10.89 -6.83
N SER A 30 5.11 -9.99 -6.31
CA SER A 30 3.89 -9.59 -7.03
C SER A 30 4.18 -8.71 -8.25
N ASN A 31 5.34 -8.03 -8.28
CA ASN A 31 5.72 -7.11 -9.35
C ASN A 31 6.13 -7.84 -10.63
N ASP A 32 6.52 -9.11 -10.52
CA ASP A 32 6.78 -9.99 -11.67
C ASP A 32 5.50 -10.45 -12.38
N PHE A 33 4.33 -10.09 -11.86
CA PHE A 33 3.03 -10.46 -12.43
C PHE A 33 2.40 -9.23 -13.06
N TYR A 34 1.92 -9.38 -14.29
CA TYR A 34 1.23 -8.32 -15.00
C TYR A 34 -0.23 -8.26 -14.55
N TRP A 35 -0.72 -7.07 -14.20
CA TRP A 35 -2.13 -6.82 -13.92
C TRP A 35 -2.84 -6.40 -15.20
N ASN A 36 -3.92 -7.09 -15.56
CA ASN A 36 -4.84 -6.70 -16.61
C ASN A 36 -6.12 -6.16 -15.97
N GLU A 37 -6.37 -4.87 -16.17
CA GLU A 37 -7.51 -4.16 -15.57
C GLU A 37 -8.85 -4.49 -16.26
N GLU A 38 -8.85 -4.70 -17.58
CA GLU A 38 -10.06 -5.02 -18.37
C GLU A 38 -10.70 -6.35 -17.95
N THR A 39 -9.87 -7.33 -17.61
CA THR A 39 -10.32 -8.68 -17.21
C THR A 39 -10.28 -8.89 -15.70
N GLU A 40 -9.71 -7.94 -14.95
CA GLU A 40 -9.40 -8.06 -13.52
C GLU A 40 -8.59 -9.32 -13.18
N GLU A 41 -7.52 -9.58 -13.92
CA GLU A 41 -6.69 -10.78 -13.74
C GLU A 41 -5.20 -10.45 -13.66
N TYR A 42 -4.48 -11.24 -12.88
CA TYR A 42 -3.02 -11.27 -12.96
C TYR A 42 -2.55 -12.30 -13.98
N ARG A 43 -1.49 -11.99 -14.72
CA ARG A 43 -0.76 -12.94 -15.56
C ARG A 43 0.62 -13.17 -14.98
N CYS A 44 0.96 -14.43 -14.77
CA CYS A 44 2.30 -14.81 -14.31
C CYS A 44 3.33 -14.72 -15.45
N PRO A 45 4.64 -14.75 -15.16
CA PRO A 45 5.70 -14.78 -16.17
C PRO A 45 5.59 -15.93 -17.18
N ALA A 46 4.93 -17.04 -16.79
CA ALA A 46 4.65 -18.18 -17.67
C ALA A 46 3.39 -18.02 -18.53
N GLY A 47 2.71 -16.87 -18.48
CA GLY A 47 1.50 -16.55 -19.24
C GLY A 47 0.18 -17.01 -18.60
N ASN A 48 0.23 -17.91 -17.61
CA ASN A 48 -0.98 -18.40 -16.92
C ASN A 48 -1.67 -17.31 -16.11
N VAL A 49 -3.00 -17.37 -16.08
CA VAL A 49 -3.86 -16.38 -15.40
C VAL A 49 -4.09 -16.73 -13.92
N LEU A 50 -4.28 -15.69 -13.11
CA LEU A 50 -4.62 -15.75 -11.70
C LEU A 50 -5.89 -14.92 -11.50
N ARG A 51 -6.96 -15.59 -11.03
CA ARG A 51 -8.29 -15.00 -10.87
C ARG A 51 -8.71 -15.00 -9.41
N SER A 52 -9.55 -14.05 -9.02
CA SER A 52 -10.28 -14.08 -7.74
C SER A 52 -11.27 -15.25 -7.74
N GLU A 53 -11.88 -15.50 -8.90
CA GLU A 53 -12.88 -16.52 -9.16
C GLU A 53 -12.54 -17.40 -10.37
N TRP A 54 -12.70 -18.71 -10.23
CA TRP A 54 -12.48 -19.68 -11.32
C TRP A 54 -13.76 -20.34 -11.83
N ARG A 55 -14.87 -20.13 -11.14
CA ARG A 55 -16.18 -20.71 -11.44
C ARG A 55 -17.18 -19.56 -11.52
N ALA A 56 -18.12 -19.65 -12.44
CA ALA A 56 -19.27 -18.76 -12.45
C ALA A 56 -20.19 -19.13 -11.27
N PHE A 57 -20.42 -18.19 -10.36
CA PHE A 57 -21.44 -18.35 -9.32
C PHE A 57 -22.75 -17.75 -9.81
N LYS A 58 -23.87 -18.39 -9.43
CA LYS A 58 -25.22 -17.88 -9.74
C LYS A 58 -25.49 -16.52 -9.08
N ASN A 59 -24.90 -16.29 -7.91
CA ASN A 59 -24.95 -15.02 -7.19
C ASN A 59 -23.54 -14.46 -7.11
N GLU A 60 -23.38 -13.23 -7.57
CA GLU A 60 -22.10 -12.52 -7.54
C GLU A 60 -21.64 -12.29 -6.09
N ARG A 61 -20.35 -12.46 -5.86
CA ARG A 61 -19.73 -12.28 -4.54
C ARG A 61 -18.71 -11.17 -4.66
N SER A 62 -18.64 -10.32 -3.65
CA SER A 62 -17.67 -9.22 -3.65
C SER A 62 -16.22 -9.70 -3.57
N HIS A 63 -15.94 -10.86 -2.96
CA HIS A 63 -14.57 -11.38 -2.65
C HIS A 63 -13.65 -10.45 -1.86
N VAL A 64 -14.15 -9.27 -1.49
CA VAL A 64 -13.46 -8.33 -0.62
C VAL A 64 -13.44 -8.90 0.80
N THR A 65 -12.24 -9.13 1.30
CA THR A 65 -12.00 -9.56 2.68
C THR A 65 -12.25 -8.42 3.66
N LYS A 66 -12.36 -8.73 4.96
CA LYS A 66 -12.42 -7.70 6.03
C LYS A 66 -11.23 -6.72 6.02
N ALA A 67 -10.12 -7.10 5.38
CA ALA A 67 -8.95 -6.26 5.23
C ALA A 67 -8.98 -5.36 3.96
N ASN A 68 -10.12 -5.26 3.27
CA ASN A 68 -10.28 -4.53 2.00
C ASN A 68 -9.26 -4.98 0.93
N THR A 69 -9.12 -6.30 0.80
CA THR A 69 -8.27 -6.93 -0.22
C THR A 69 -9.01 -8.05 -0.93
N ILE A 70 -8.60 -8.30 -2.17
CA ILE A 70 -9.07 -9.39 -3.03
C ILE A 70 -7.90 -10.35 -3.25
N ILE A 71 -8.18 -11.66 -3.23
CA ILE A 71 -7.16 -12.71 -3.35
C ILE A 71 -7.27 -13.38 -4.72
N PHE A 72 -6.25 -13.18 -5.56
CA PHE A 72 -6.09 -13.80 -6.86
C PHE A 72 -5.27 -15.08 -6.74
N ARG A 73 -5.72 -16.16 -7.39
CA ARG A 73 -5.12 -17.49 -7.26
C ARG A 73 -4.90 -18.12 -8.63
N SER A 74 -3.79 -18.82 -8.81
CA SER A 74 -3.60 -19.68 -9.99
C SER A 74 -4.38 -20.99 -9.86
N ARG A 75 -4.61 -21.68 -10.98
CA ARG A 75 -5.04 -23.08 -10.94
C ARG A 75 -3.88 -23.97 -10.54
N GLN A 76 -4.19 -25.02 -9.79
CA GLN A 76 -3.21 -26.03 -9.40
C GLN A 76 -2.66 -26.79 -10.59
N THR A 77 -3.49 -27.07 -11.60
CA THR A 77 -3.10 -27.72 -12.85
C THR A 77 -2.01 -26.93 -13.56
N ASP A 78 -2.17 -25.62 -13.65
CA ASP A 78 -1.24 -24.72 -14.36
C ASP A 78 0.11 -24.66 -13.63
N CYS A 79 0.09 -24.64 -12.29
CA CYS A 79 1.30 -24.65 -11.48
C CYS A 79 1.96 -26.03 -11.37
N ALA A 80 1.21 -27.12 -11.53
CA ALA A 80 1.74 -28.48 -11.38
C ALA A 80 2.77 -28.83 -12.45
N THR A 81 2.54 -28.39 -13.69
CA THR A 81 3.40 -28.65 -14.86
C THR A 81 4.28 -27.46 -15.24
N CYS A 82 4.21 -26.35 -14.50
CA CYS A 82 4.95 -25.13 -14.84
C CYS A 82 6.47 -25.28 -14.58
N PRO A 83 7.33 -25.00 -15.58
CA PRO A 83 8.78 -25.09 -15.41
C PRO A 83 9.33 -24.06 -14.40
N MET A 84 8.63 -22.95 -14.21
CA MET A 84 9.01 -21.90 -13.27
C MET A 84 8.49 -22.13 -11.83
N LYS A 85 7.83 -23.26 -11.54
CA LYS A 85 7.19 -23.51 -10.23
C LYS A 85 8.15 -23.34 -9.06
N ALA A 86 9.37 -23.86 -9.19
CA ALA A 86 10.40 -23.79 -8.14
C ALA A 86 10.74 -22.34 -7.76
N LYS A 87 10.81 -21.43 -8.75
CA LYS A 87 11.05 -19.99 -8.50
C LYS A 87 9.76 -19.24 -8.12
N CYS A 88 8.60 -19.64 -8.65
CA CYS A 88 7.34 -18.93 -8.45
C CYS A 88 6.66 -19.23 -7.10
N CYS A 89 6.49 -20.51 -6.78
CA CYS A 89 5.78 -20.98 -5.59
C CYS A 89 6.39 -22.32 -5.11
N PRO A 90 7.61 -22.29 -4.53
CA PRO A 90 8.32 -23.52 -4.14
C PRO A 90 7.58 -24.31 -3.05
N ASN A 91 7.01 -23.60 -2.06
CA ASN A 91 6.44 -24.22 -0.86
C ASN A 91 4.91 -24.40 -0.94
N THR A 92 4.27 -24.02 -2.04
CA THR A 92 2.81 -24.06 -2.17
C THR A 92 2.39 -24.63 -3.53
N PRO A 93 1.27 -25.37 -3.60
CA PRO A 93 0.82 -25.98 -4.86
C PRO A 93 0.32 -24.94 -5.88
N ILE A 94 -0.05 -23.74 -5.41
CA ILE A 94 -0.55 -22.63 -6.22
C ILE A 94 0.11 -21.33 -5.81
N ARG A 95 0.08 -20.35 -6.72
CA ARG A 95 0.42 -18.97 -6.45
C ARG A 95 -0.82 -18.22 -5.96
N LYS A 96 -0.61 -17.34 -4.98
CA LYS A 96 -1.63 -16.41 -4.48
C LYS A 96 -1.07 -14.98 -4.47
N ILE A 97 -1.87 -14.02 -4.91
CA ILE A 97 -1.57 -12.59 -4.85
C ILE A 97 -2.73 -11.90 -4.13
N VAL A 98 -2.40 -11.07 -3.15
CA VAL A 98 -3.38 -10.27 -2.40
C VAL A 98 -3.27 -8.85 -2.94
N ARG A 99 -4.35 -8.33 -3.53
CA ARG A 99 -4.43 -6.98 -4.09
C ARG A 99 -5.38 -6.14 -3.23
N SER A 100 -5.02 -4.90 -2.93
CA SER A 100 -5.95 -3.98 -2.26
C SER A 100 -7.07 -3.58 -3.22
N VAL A 101 -8.27 -3.32 -2.69
CA VAL A 101 -9.32 -2.65 -3.47
C VAL A 101 -8.92 -1.23 -3.90
N HIS A 102 -7.91 -0.66 -3.24
CA HIS A 102 -7.37 0.66 -3.52
C HIS A 102 -5.96 0.59 -4.14
N GLU A 103 -5.65 -0.47 -4.88
CA GLU A 103 -4.30 -0.66 -5.43
C GLU A 103 -3.93 0.44 -6.44
N ALA A 104 -4.88 0.97 -7.22
CA ALA A 104 -4.62 2.07 -8.15
C ALA A 104 -4.06 3.32 -7.45
N ALA A 105 -4.69 3.74 -6.35
CA ALA A 105 -4.18 4.84 -5.51
C ALA A 105 -2.80 4.53 -4.90
N ARG A 106 -2.53 3.25 -4.58
CA ARG A 106 -1.20 2.80 -4.13
C ARG A 106 -0.17 2.84 -5.26
N ASP A 107 -0.56 2.51 -6.48
CA ASP A 107 0.29 2.59 -7.68
C ASP A 107 0.70 4.04 -7.96
N VAL A 108 -0.23 5.00 -7.81
CA VAL A 108 0.06 6.44 -7.90
C VAL A 108 1.11 6.85 -6.87
N ALA A 109 0.91 6.50 -5.59
CA ALA A 109 1.86 6.82 -4.54
C ALA A 109 3.23 6.15 -4.74
N ARG A 110 3.28 4.90 -5.26
CA ARG A 110 4.54 4.22 -5.60
C ARG A 110 5.28 4.92 -6.74
N ARG A 111 4.56 5.40 -7.77
CA ARG A 111 5.14 6.17 -8.87
C ARG A 111 5.70 7.51 -8.40
N ILE A 112 4.98 8.24 -7.56
CA ILE A 112 5.47 9.49 -6.95
C ILE A 112 6.70 9.21 -6.07
N ALA A 113 6.71 8.13 -5.31
CA ALA A 113 7.85 7.79 -4.44
C ALA A 113 9.18 7.61 -5.20
N ALA A 114 9.15 7.33 -6.50
CA ALA A 114 10.33 7.21 -7.35
C ALA A 114 10.87 8.56 -7.88
N THR A 115 10.16 9.68 -7.67
CA THR A 115 10.55 10.99 -8.20
C THR A 115 11.49 11.75 -7.26
N LEU A 116 12.26 12.69 -7.83
CA LEU A 116 13.10 13.60 -7.05
C LEU A 116 12.27 14.56 -6.18
N GLU A 117 11.07 14.92 -6.62
CA GLU A 117 10.13 15.76 -5.88
C GLU A 117 9.69 15.08 -4.58
N TYR A 118 9.46 13.76 -4.62
CA TYR A 118 9.19 13.00 -3.41
C TYR A 118 10.37 13.00 -2.43
N VAL A 119 11.61 12.92 -2.92
CA VAL A 119 12.79 13.02 -2.06
C VAL A 119 12.83 14.38 -1.35
N ARG A 120 12.55 15.45 -2.10
CA ARG A 120 12.46 16.81 -1.54
C ARG A 120 11.35 16.94 -0.50
N SER A 121 10.12 16.56 -0.84
CA SER A 121 8.99 16.67 0.09
C SER A 121 9.17 15.77 1.32
N ARG A 122 9.80 14.61 1.18
CA ARG A 122 10.23 13.76 2.30
C ARG A 122 11.21 14.48 3.23
N HIS A 123 12.20 15.19 2.69
CA HIS A 123 13.13 15.97 3.49
C HIS A 123 12.43 17.14 4.21
N GLU A 124 11.52 17.83 3.53
CA GLU A 124 10.72 18.91 4.11
C GLU A 124 9.81 18.40 5.24
N ARG A 125 9.11 17.27 5.03
CA ARG A 125 8.32 16.59 6.08
C ARG A 125 9.18 16.23 7.30
N LYS A 126 10.40 15.74 7.08
CA LYS A 126 11.32 15.41 8.18
C LYS A 126 11.67 16.64 9.02
N LYS A 127 11.80 17.83 8.42
CA LYS A 127 12.03 19.07 9.18
C LYS A 127 10.87 19.36 10.14
N VAL A 128 9.63 19.24 9.66
CA VAL A 128 8.42 19.43 10.49
C VAL A 128 8.32 18.37 11.58
N GLU A 129 8.53 17.08 11.24
CA GLU A 129 8.50 15.98 12.21
C GLU A 129 9.54 16.17 13.34
N MET A 130 10.72 16.69 13.01
CA MET A 130 11.75 16.99 14.00
C MET A 130 11.33 18.10 14.97
N LEU A 131 10.66 19.16 14.50
CA LEU A 131 10.13 20.22 15.37
C LEU A 131 9.09 19.64 16.36
N PHE A 132 8.16 18.82 15.88
CA PHE A 132 7.22 18.13 16.77
C PHE A 132 7.90 17.14 17.71
N ALA A 133 8.99 16.50 17.29
CA ALA A 133 9.77 15.63 18.16
C ALA A 133 10.46 16.42 19.27
N HIS A 134 11.02 17.61 18.98
CA HIS A 134 11.60 18.49 19.99
C HIS A 134 10.55 19.00 20.98
N LEU A 135 9.41 19.47 20.48
CA LEU A 135 8.30 19.95 21.30
C LEU A 135 7.82 18.88 22.30
N LYS A 136 7.71 17.62 21.87
CA LYS A 136 7.32 16.52 22.77
C LYS A 136 8.48 16.05 23.67
N ARG A 137 9.67 15.81 23.12
CA ARG A 137 10.75 15.15 23.87
C ARG A 137 11.56 16.09 24.75
N ILE A 138 11.79 17.32 24.31
CA ILE A 138 12.60 18.34 24.99
C ILE A 138 11.70 19.24 25.83
N LEU A 139 10.71 19.89 25.21
CA LEU A 139 9.81 20.82 25.90
C LEU A 139 8.72 20.12 26.73
N LYS A 140 8.58 18.79 26.59
CA LYS A 140 7.59 17.97 27.32
C LYS A 140 6.15 18.45 27.14
N LEU A 141 5.81 18.99 25.97
CA LEU A 141 4.44 19.33 25.61
C LEU A 141 3.66 18.06 25.21
N ASP A 142 3.52 17.14 26.16
CA ASP A 142 2.84 15.86 25.98
C ASP A 142 1.33 15.95 26.28
N ARG A 143 0.90 17.02 26.96
CA ARG A 143 -0.51 17.32 27.26
C ARG A 143 -0.75 18.82 27.27
N LEU A 144 -1.93 19.22 26.83
CA LEU A 144 -2.42 20.59 26.98
C LEU A 144 -2.95 20.80 28.40
N ARG A 145 -2.65 21.95 29.00
CA ARG A 145 -3.08 22.33 30.35
C ARG A 145 -4.36 23.16 30.35
N LEU A 146 -4.55 23.97 29.31
CA LEU A 146 -5.71 24.81 29.07
C LEU A 146 -6.78 24.01 28.34
N ARG A 147 -8.04 24.43 28.51
CA ARG A 147 -9.21 23.79 27.89
C ARG A 147 -9.67 24.60 26.68
N GLY A 148 -10.23 23.89 25.69
CA GLY A 148 -10.78 24.50 24.49
C GLY A 148 -9.73 24.83 23.43
N MET A 149 -10.20 25.18 22.23
CA MET A 149 -9.33 25.44 21.07
C MET A 149 -8.43 26.67 21.25
N SER A 150 -8.92 27.70 21.95
CA SER A 150 -8.12 28.89 22.27
C SER A 150 -6.94 28.56 23.16
N GLY A 151 -7.19 27.84 24.26
CA GLY A 151 -6.13 27.40 25.18
C GLY A 151 -5.09 26.51 24.50
N ALA A 152 -5.52 25.61 23.61
CA ALA A 152 -4.61 24.82 22.79
C ALA A 152 -3.73 25.72 21.91
N SER A 153 -4.33 26.69 21.22
CA SER A 153 -3.63 27.64 20.35
C SER A 153 -2.57 28.44 21.12
N ASP A 154 -2.92 28.93 22.31
CA ASP A 154 -2.00 29.71 23.15
C ASP A 154 -0.80 28.88 23.59
N GLU A 155 -1.03 27.64 24.05
CA GLU A 155 0.03 26.73 24.47
C GLU A 155 0.98 26.36 23.32
N PHE A 156 0.44 26.05 22.13
CA PHE A 156 1.27 25.75 20.97
C PHE A 156 2.07 26.97 20.49
N THR A 157 1.46 28.16 20.52
CA THR A 157 2.13 29.41 20.14
C THR A 157 3.28 29.73 21.07
N LEU A 158 3.05 29.60 22.39
CA LEU A 158 4.11 29.79 23.39
C LEU A 158 5.23 28.74 23.24
N ALA A 159 4.88 27.47 23.03
CA ALA A 159 5.87 26.41 22.83
C ALA A 159 6.69 26.56 21.54
N ALA A 160 6.13 27.20 20.50
CA ALA A 160 6.83 27.44 19.25
C ALA A 160 7.80 28.64 19.31
N ALA A 161 7.68 29.52 20.32
CA ALA A 161 8.50 30.71 20.48
C ALA A 161 9.78 30.49 21.30
N VAL A 162 10.01 29.28 21.82
CA VAL A 162 11.14 28.88 22.69
C VAL A 162 12.07 27.95 21.95
#